data_AF-A0A2J6X9Z2-F1
#
_entry.id   AF-A0A2J6X9Z2-F1
#
_cell.length_a   1.000
_cell.length_b   1.000
_cell.length_c   1.000
_cell.angle_alpha   90.00
_cell.angle_beta   90.00
_cell.angle_gamma   90.00
#
_symmetry.space_group_name_H-M   'P 1'
#
loop_
_entity.id
_entity.type
_entity.pdbx_description
1 polymer ?
#
loop_
_entity_poly.entity_id
_entity_poly.type
_entity_poly.pdbx_seq_one_letter_code
_entity_poly.pdbx_strand_id
1 'polypeptide(L)'
;MNSALPSKAPRHLQPPRPLSEIALLSREERLAGRPKLCSDCGICTGALRPLMAQSCVFVNNRAEEIERRLHGRNRHDGDELLFGIYRELHVFRMKPPVPGAQWSGAVTGLGALLLEHGLVEGVITTGAVPGTRYAPLPILARTPDEVRATRGNKPCLAPTLDVLTQVRQAGLRRIAYIGTGCQVHALRAIEDQLGLERLYVIGIPCTDNTTYPDLQRFLQVVSRSPDTVVHHEFMQDFRIWLKHEDGSVEKVNFVDLDVAKLGGEIGVFPPACLSCFDYQNGLSDLTIGYMGAPLPPDERWQWTLVRTERGVELFNLLRPYIEERAPISGGDRTRGMP
;
A
#
# COMPACT_ATOMS: atom_id res chain seq x y z
N MET A 1 38.25 -36.40 -7.81
CA MET A 1 36.81 -36.70 -7.95
C MET A 1 36.10 -35.38 -8.19
N ASN A 2 35.35 -35.23 -9.28
CA ASN A 2 34.70 -33.97 -9.61
C ASN A 2 33.28 -33.93 -9.01
N SER A 3 33.09 -33.16 -7.94
CA SER A 3 31.75 -32.72 -7.51
C SER A 3 31.27 -31.59 -8.41
N ALA A 4 30.58 -31.93 -9.50
CA ALA A 4 29.97 -30.93 -10.36
C ALA A 4 28.91 -30.14 -9.57
N LEU A 5 29.07 -28.81 -9.51
CA LEU A 5 28.01 -27.92 -9.04
C LEU A 5 26.78 -28.08 -9.95
N PRO A 6 25.56 -28.22 -9.40
CA PRO A 6 24.36 -28.43 -10.22
C PRO A 6 24.14 -27.23 -11.13
N SER A 7 23.90 -27.50 -12.42
CA SER A 7 23.68 -26.47 -13.42
C SER A 7 22.39 -25.71 -13.11
N LYS A 8 22.50 -24.38 -12.96
CA LYS A 8 21.32 -23.52 -12.77
C LYS A 8 20.53 -23.47 -14.07
N ALA A 9 19.38 -24.16 -14.09
CA ALA A 9 18.46 -24.16 -15.22
C ALA A 9 18.08 -22.72 -15.65
N PRO A 10 17.84 -22.46 -16.95
CA PRO A 10 17.52 -21.13 -17.44
C PRO A 10 16.25 -20.59 -16.77
N ARG A 11 16.34 -19.37 -16.21
CA ARG A 11 15.33 -18.70 -15.35
C ARG A 11 13.93 -18.49 -15.96
N HIS A 12 13.72 -18.88 -17.22
CA HIS A 12 12.40 -18.90 -17.84
C HIS A 12 11.56 -20.12 -17.44
N LEU A 13 12.20 -21.21 -16.98
CA LEU A 13 11.54 -22.48 -16.63
C LEU A 13 11.25 -22.66 -15.12
N GLN A 14 11.57 -21.69 -14.26
CA GLN A 14 11.19 -21.79 -12.85
C GLN A 14 9.68 -21.57 -12.67
N PRO A 15 8.99 -22.38 -11.85
CA PRO A 15 7.57 -22.18 -11.55
C PRO A 15 7.34 -20.83 -10.85
N PRO A 16 6.11 -20.30 -10.86
CA PRO A 16 5.77 -19.12 -10.07
C PRO A 16 6.09 -19.38 -8.58
N ARG A 17 6.79 -18.44 -7.93
CA ARG A 17 7.18 -18.58 -6.51
C ARG A 17 5.93 -18.73 -5.65
N PRO A 18 5.86 -19.69 -4.71
CA PRO A 18 4.70 -19.84 -3.85
C PRO A 18 4.54 -18.64 -2.91
N LEU A 19 3.29 -18.30 -2.60
CA LEU A 19 2.87 -17.14 -1.81
C LEU A 19 3.52 -17.04 -0.42
N SER A 20 3.99 -18.17 0.13
CA SER A 20 4.61 -18.28 1.45
C SER A 20 6.07 -17.83 1.53
N GLU A 21 6.83 -17.86 0.42
CA GLU A 21 8.29 -17.60 0.45
C GLU A 21 8.65 -16.11 0.48
N ILE A 22 7.78 -15.23 -0.03
CA ILE A 22 8.18 -13.91 -0.53
C ILE A 22 8.48 -12.89 0.59
N ALA A 23 8.09 -13.20 1.83
CA ALA A 23 8.08 -12.26 2.95
C ALA A 23 9.38 -12.21 3.79
N LEU A 24 10.26 -13.21 3.71
CA LEU A 24 11.49 -13.31 4.53
C LEU A 24 12.79 -13.02 3.76
N LEU A 25 12.71 -12.92 2.43
CA LEU A 25 13.88 -12.79 1.54
C LEU A 25 14.50 -11.39 1.58
N SER A 26 15.82 -11.32 1.40
CA SER A 26 16.53 -10.06 1.17
C SER A 26 16.10 -9.37 -0.12
N ARG A 27 16.39 -8.07 -0.22
CA ARG A 27 16.22 -7.26 -1.43
C ARG A 27 16.82 -7.91 -2.68
N GLU A 28 17.99 -8.53 -2.58
CA GLU A 28 18.66 -9.16 -3.73
C GLU A 28 17.93 -10.44 -4.19
N GLU A 29 17.59 -11.34 -3.27
CA GLU A 29 16.87 -12.59 -3.56
C GLU A 29 15.45 -12.34 -4.07
N ARG A 30 14.80 -11.30 -3.53
CA ARG A 30 13.44 -10.89 -3.87
C ARG A 30 13.36 -10.25 -5.26
N LEU A 31 14.37 -9.45 -5.64
CA LEU A 31 14.52 -8.85 -6.96
C LEU A 31 15.27 -9.72 -7.98
N ALA A 32 15.82 -10.87 -7.57
CA ALA A 32 16.55 -11.78 -8.45
C ALA A 32 15.72 -12.23 -9.67
N GLY A 33 16.15 -11.79 -10.86
CA GLY A 33 15.47 -12.06 -12.13
C GLY A 33 14.38 -11.05 -12.54
N ARG A 34 14.25 -9.93 -11.81
CA ARG A 34 13.31 -8.83 -12.10
C ARG A 34 14.05 -7.59 -12.67
N PRO A 35 13.33 -6.59 -13.21
CA PRO A 35 13.93 -5.30 -13.56
C PRO A 35 14.59 -4.60 -12.37
N LYS A 36 15.61 -3.77 -12.62
CA LYS A 36 16.32 -2.99 -11.58
C LYS A 36 15.39 -2.06 -10.80
N LEU A 37 14.36 -1.52 -11.47
CA LEU A 37 13.25 -0.80 -10.85
C LEU A 37 12.05 -1.76 -10.73
N CYS A 38 11.85 -2.35 -9.55
CA CYS A 38 10.70 -3.20 -9.26
C CYS A 38 10.27 -3.05 -7.79
N SER A 39 8.98 -2.77 -7.59
CA SER A 39 8.34 -2.61 -6.27
C SER A 39 7.74 -3.92 -5.73
N ASP A 40 8.02 -5.05 -6.37
CA ASP A 40 7.38 -6.36 -6.12
C ASP A 40 5.85 -6.28 -5.94
N CYS A 41 5.16 -5.64 -6.89
CA CYS A 41 3.70 -5.56 -6.89
C CYS A 41 2.97 -6.89 -7.23
N GLY A 42 3.69 -7.92 -7.71
CA GLY A 42 3.13 -9.23 -8.08
C GLY A 42 2.66 -9.35 -9.54
N ILE A 43 2.71 -8.30 -10.37
CA ILE A 43 2.24 -8.39 -11.77
C ILE A 43 3.07 -9.35 -12.65
N CYS A 44 4.30 -9.67 -12.24
CA CYS A 44 5.23 -10.49 -13.00
C CYS A 44 5.27 -11.97 -12.57
N THR A 45 4.38 -12.40 -11.67
CA THR A 45 4.26 -13.79 -11.19
C THR A 45 3.06 -14.50 -11.79
N GLY A 46 2.87 -15.78 -11.41
CA GLY A 46 1.72 -16.59 -11.83
C GLY A 46 1.43 -16.58 -13.32
N ALA A 47 0.14 -16.52 -13.66
CA ALA A 47 -0.34 -16.40 -15.03
C ALA A 47 -0.31 -14.95 -15.58
N LEU A 48 0.03 -13.96 -14.76
CA LEU A 48 0.07 -12.55 -15.15
C LEU A 48 1.40 -12.15 -15.80
N ARG A 49 2.47 -12.95 -15.61
CA ARG A 49 3.82 -12.71 -16.14
C ARG A 49 3.90 -12.20 -17.59
N PRO A 50 3.09 -12.69 -18.57
CA PRO A 50 3.10 -12.15 -19.93
C PRO A 50 2.70 -10.67 -20.02
N LEU A 51 1.82 -10.20 -19.13
CA LEU A 51 1.27 -8.84 -19.13
C LEU A 51 2.24 -7.81 -18.50
N MET A 52 3.37 -8.24 -17.94
CA MET A 52 4.30 -7.37 -17.20
C MET A 52 4.77 -6.16 -18.02
N ALA A 53 5.11 -6.36 -19.30
CA ALA A 53 5.65 -5.30 -20.15
C ALA A 53 4.64 -4.19 -20.50
N GLN A 54 3.34 -4.48 -20.48
CA GLN A 54 2.26 -3.52 -20.79
C GLN A 54 1.63 -2.86 -19.54
N SER A 55 2.10 -3.22 -18.35
CA SER A 55 1.46 -2.88 -17.07
C SER A 55 2.40 -2.45 -15.94
N CYS A 56 3.68 -2.86 -15.96
CA CYS A 56 4.64 -2.39 -14.97
C CYS A 56 4.94 -0.90 -15.19
N VAL A 57 4.57 -0.05 -14.23
CA VAL A 57 4.76 1.41 -14.30
C VAL A 57 6.23 1.82 -14.53
N PHE A 58 7.18 1.00 -14.09
CA PHE A 58 8.63 1.20 -14.30
C PHE A 58 9.16 0.68 -15.66
N VAL A 59 8.27 0.24 -16.55
CA VAL A 59 8.58 -0.25 -17.91
C VAL A 59 7.72 0.46 -18.96
N ASN A 60 6.43 0.61 -18.68
CA ASN A 60 5.48 1.36 -19.50
C ASN A 60 4.51 2.13 -18.58
N ASN A 61 4.81 3.40 -18.35
CA ASN A 61 3.96 4.26 -17.52
C ASN A 61 2.74 4.74 -18.33
N ARG A 62 1.56 4.20 -18.01
CA ARG A 62 0.29 4.50 -18.67
C ARG A 62 -0.63 5.41 -17.83
N ALA A 63 -0.08 6.13 -16.85
CA ALA A 63 -0.85 6.93 -15.89
C ALA A 63 -1.88 7.85 -16.56
N GLU A 64 -1.48 8.67 -17.54
CA GLU A 64 -2.42 9.57 -18.23
C GLU A 64 -3.54 8.85 -19.00
N GLU A 65 -3.23 7.71 -19.62
CA GLU A 65 -4.23 6.90 -20.35
C GLU A 65 -5.30 6.39 -19.38
N ILE A 66 -4.85 5.95 -18.20
CA ILE A 66 -5.71 5.50 -17.13
C ILE A 66 -6.50 6.68 -16.53
N GLU A 67 -5.90 7.86 -16.37
CA GLU A 67 -6.62 9.07 -15.91
C GLU A 67 -7.73 9.50 -16.88
N ARG A 68 -7.43 9.54 -18.19
CA ARG A 68 -8.47 9.78 -19.22
C ARG A 68 -9.61 8.76 -19.14
N ARG A 69 -9.29 7.49 -18.85
CA ARG A 69 -10.30 6.42 -18.71
C ARG A 69 -11.09 6.48 -17.40
N LEU A 70 -10.50 6.97 -16.30
CA LEU A 70 -11.14 7.05 -14.98
C LEU A 70 -11.90 8.37 -14.73
N HIS A 71 -11.48 9.47 -15.38
CA HIS A 71 -11.95 10.82 -15.10
C HIS A 71 -12.38 11.61 -16.35
N GLY A 72 -12.22 11.05 -17.56
CA GLY A 72 -12.50 11.73 -18.83
C GLY A 72 -11.43 12.74 -19.28
N ARG A 73 -10.39 12.99 -18.47
CA ARG A 73 -9.32 13.98 -18.71
C ARG A 73 -8.04 13.65 -17.95
N ASN A 74 -6.96 14.36 -18.28
CA ASN A 74 -5.74 14.45 -17.44
C ASN A 74 -5.92 15.50 -16.32
N ARG A 75 -4.95 15.55 -15.41
CA ARG A 75 -4.73 16.65 -14.45
C ARG A 75 -4.57 18.00 -15.17
N HIS A 76 -4.96 19.08 -14.51
CA HIS A 76 -4.58 20.45 -14.83
C HIS A 76 -3.38 20.91 -13.98
N ASP A 77 -2.81 22.06 -14.32
CA ASP A 77 -1.77 22.71 -13.51
C ASP A 77 -2.30 23.13 -12.12
N GLY A 78 -1.39 23.23 -11.15
CA GLY A 78 -1.71 23.56 -9.76
C GLY A 78 -1.93 22.31 -8.90
N ASP A 79 -2.98 22.32 -8.08
CA ASP A 79 -3.20 21.31 -7.02
C ASP A 79 -3.35 19.87 -7.56
N GLU A 80 -3.89 19.67 -8.77
CA GLU A 80 -4.02 18.32 -9.34
C GLU A 80 -2.67 17.68 -9.68
N LEU A 81 -1.61 18.47 -9.89
CA LEU A 81 -0.24 17.94 -10.01
C LEU A 81 0.26 17.35 -8.68
N LEU A 82 -0.22 17.87 -7.54
CA LEU A 82 0.19 17.47 -6.18
C LEU A 82 -0.71 16.41 -5.55
N PHE A 83 -2.01 16.41 -5.88
CA PHE A 83 -3.03 15.55 -5.29
C PHE A 83 -3.62 14.50 -6.26
N GLY A 84 -3.34 14.62 -7.56
CA GLY A 84 -4.06 13.90 -8.62
C GLY A 84 -5.46 14.47 -8.83
N ILE A 85 -6.22 13.90 -9.77
CA ILE A 85 -7.64 14.28 -9.96
C ILE A 85 -8.47 13.77 -8.76
N TYR A 86 -9.32 14.63 -8.21
CA TYR A 86 -10.32 14.27 -7.21
C TYR A 86 -11.61 15.09 -7.38
N ARG A 87 -12.70 14.60 -6.76
CA ARG A 87 -14.02 15.25 -6.71
C ARG A 87 -14.27 15.90 -5.35
N GLU A 88 -13.88 15.21 -4.27
CA GLU A 88 -14.08 15.67 -2.89
C GLU A 88 -12.83 15.36 -2.03
N LEU A 89 -12.56 16.22 -1.05
CA LEU A 89 -11.52 16.07 -0.02
C LEU A 89 -12.17 16.19 1.36
N HIS A 90 -12.09 15.14 2.17
CA HIS A 90 -12.66 15.11 3.53
C HIS A 90 -11.60 14.77 4.58
N VAL A 91 -11.72 15.35 5.77
CA VAL A 91 -10.96 14.96 6.96
C VAL A 91 -11.92 14.27 7.92
N PHE A 92 -11.61 13.06 8.36
CA PHE A 92 -12.58 12.18 9.02
C PHE A 92 -11.91 11.19 9.99
N ARG A 93 -12.69 10.47 10.81
CA ARG A 93 -12.27 9.27 11.53
C ARG A 93 -13.41 8.29 11.76
N MET A 94 -13.11 7.01 11.90
CA MET A 94 -14.07 5.99 12.37
C MET A 94 -14.55 6.27 13.80
N LYS A 95 -15.84 6.00 14.05
CA LYS A 95 -16.50 6.17 15.35
C LYS A 95 -17.46 5.00 15.61
N PRO A 96 -17.10 4.01 16.47
CA PRO A 96 -15.83 3.87 17.18
C PRO A 96 -14.65 3.50 16.25
N PRO A 97 -13.40 3.74 16.67
CA PRO A 97 -12.21 3.28 15.94
C PRO A 97 -12.06 1.76 15.99
N VAL A 98 -11.49 1.16 14.94
CA VAL A 98 -11.26 -0.29 14.83
C VAL A 98 -10.05 -0.70 15.68
N PRO A 99 -10.19 -1.57 16.70
CA PRO A 99 -9.10 -1.95 17.60
C PRO A 99 -7.91 -2.60 16.86
N GLY A 100 -6.71 -2.05 17.02
CA GLY A 100 -5.49 -2.55 16.39
C GLY A 100 -5.35 -2.23 14.89
N ALA A 101 -6.14 -1.29 14.35
CA ALA A 101 -5.83 -0.68 13.06
C ALA A 101 -4.66 0.32 13.17
N GLN A 102 -4.09 0.72 12.03
CA GLN A 102 -3.01 1.72 11.97
C GLN A 102 -3.51 3.09 12.48
N TRP A 103 -4.62 3.55 11.91
CA TRP A 103 -5.26 4.83 12.22
C TRP A 103 -6.64 4.58 12.85
N SER A 104 -7.68 5.31 12.46
CA SER A 104 -9.04 5.05 12.97
C SER A 104 -9.63 3.72 12.46
N GLY A 105 -9.13 3.20 11.34
CA GLY A 105 -9.49 1.88 10.81
C GLY A 105 -10.32 1.87 9.52
N ALA A 106 -10.52 3.05 8.91
CA ALA A 106 -11.33 3.28 7.71
C ALA A 106 -11.16 2.23 6.60
N VAL A 107 -9.92 1.91 6.20
CA VAL A 107 -9.62 0.93 5.13
C VAL A 107 -10.11 -0.47 5.48
N THR A 108 -9.92 -0.91 6.73
CA THR A 108 -10.39 -2.22 7.22
C THR A 108 -11.91 -2.25 7.34
N GLY A 109 -12.53 -1.17 7.86
CA GLY A 109 -13.98 -1.05 7.96
C GLY A 109 -14.66 -1.10 6.60
N LEU A 110 -14.16 -0.31 5.63
CA LEU A 110 -14.68 -0.26 4.27
C LEU A 110 -14.55 -1.60 3.54
N GLY A 111 -13.41 -2.28 3.65
CA GLY A 111 -13.22 -3.61 3.07
C GLY A 111 -14.17 -4.66 3.67
N ALA A 112 -14.44 -4.60 4.97
CA ALA A 112 -15.41 -5.47 5.64
C ALA A 112 -16.85 -5.15 5.19
N LEU A 113 -17.25 -3.88 5.17
CA LEU A 113 -18.58 -3.41 4.75
C LEU A 113 -18.92 -3.85 3.32
N LEU A 114 -17.96 -3.84 2.40
CA LEU A 114 -18.18 -4.29 1.02
C LEU A 114 -18.56 -5.79 0.92
N LEU A 115 -18.08 -6.62 1.85
CA LEU A 115 -18.48 -8.03 1.98
C LEU A 115 -19.78 -8.18 2.77
N GLU A 116 -19.95 -7.43 3.86
CA GLU A 116 -21.17 -7.44 4.71
C GLU A 116 -22.42 -7.04 3.92
N HIS A 117 -22.30 -6.12 2.97
CA HIS A 117 -23.37 -5.69 2.08
C HIS A 117 -23.43 -6.48 0.75
N GLY A 118 -22.56 -7.49 0.53
CA GLY A 118 -22.52 -8.29 -0.69
C GLY A 118 -22.14 -7.53 -1.98
N LEU A 119 -21.61 -6.31 -1.85
CA LEU A 119 -21.22 -5.44 -2.95
C LEU A 119 -19.98 -5.97 -3.70
N VAL A 120 -19.16 -6.77 -3.01
CA VAL A 120 -18.08 -7.57 -3.58
C VAL A 120 -18.14 -8.99 -3.05
N GLU A 121 -17.54 -9.91 -3.80
CA GLU A 121 -17.39 -11.31 -3.44
C GLU A 121 -16.07 -11.54 -2.69
N GLY A 122 -15.04 -10.72 -2.95
CA GLY A 122 -13.74 -10.85 -2.31
C GLY A 122 -12.97 -9.53 -2.26
N VAL A 123 -12.05 -9.43 -1.29
CA VAL A 123 -11.18 -8.27 -1.06
C VAL A 123 -9.73 -8.70 -1.13
N ILE A 124 -8.97 -8.20 -2.10
CA ILE A 124 -7.51 -8.35 -2.10
C ILE A 124 -6.92 -7.38 -1.07
N THR A 125 -6.18 -7.92 -0.12
CA THR A 125 -5.59 -7.20 1.02
C THR A 125 -4.24 -7.82 1.41
N THR A 126 -3.56 -7.25 2.41
CA THR A 126 -2.27 -7.75 2.94
C THR A 126 -2.40 -8.04 4.43
N GLY A 127 -2.29 -9.30 4.82
CA GLY A 127 -2.06 -9.73 6.21
C GLY A 127 -0.56 -9.75 6.56
N ALA A 128 -0.22 -10.35 7.70
CA ALA A 128 1.15 -10.69 8.06
C ALA A 128 1.35 -12.22 7.99
N VAL A 129 2.57 -12.69 7.73
CA VAL A 129 2.92 -14.10 7.83
C VAL A 129 2.82 -14.55 9.30
N PRO A 130 2.17 -15.69 9.62
CA PRO A 130 2.07 -16.18 10.99
C PRO A 130 3.42 -16.27 11.70
N GLY A 131 3.48 -15.84 12.96
CA GLY A 131 4.72 -15.72 13.73
C GLY A 131 5.54 -14.45 13.44
N THR A 132 5.11 -13.60 12.51
CA THR A 132 5.72 -12.28 12.24
C THR A 132 4.69 -11.16 12.46
N ARG A 133 5.16 -9.93 12.73
CA ARG A 133 4.28 -8.75 12.83
C ARG A 133 4.10 -8.00 11.51
N TYR A 134 5.17 -7.93 10.70
CA TYR A 134 5.22 -7.06 9.52
C TYR A 134 5.58 -7.75 8.20
N ALA A 135 5.96 -9.04 8.21
CA ALA A 135 6.33 -9.73 6.98
C ALA A 135 5.06 -9.94 6.13
N PRO A 136 4.97 -9.36 4.92
CA PRO A 136 3.68 -9.15 4.25
C PRO A 136 3.17 -10.42 3.58
N LEU A 137 1.91 -10.77 3.85
CA LEU A 137 1.22 -11.91 3.25
C LEU A 137 0.02 -11.42 2.43
N PRO A 138 0.03 -11.50 1.09
CA PRO A 138 -1.15 -11.22 0.28
C PRO A 138 -2.29 -12.20 0.57
N ILE A 139 -3.51 -11.68 0.68
CA ILE A 139 -4.72 -12.45 1.04
C ILE A 139 -5.88 -12.06 0.11
N LEU A 140 -6.61 -13.06 -0.37
CA LEU A 140 -7.96 -12.89 -0.93
C LEU A 140 -8.97 -13.14 0.20
N ALA A 141 -9.40 -12.08 0.88
CA ALA A 141 -10.38 -12.20 1.94
C ALA A 141 -11.78 -12.43 1.34
N ARG A 142 -12.50 -13.41 1.88
CA ARG A 142 -13.84 -13.86 1.48
C ARG A 142 -14.90 -13.56 2.53
N THR A 143 -14.50 -13.35 3.78
CA THR A 143 -15.37 -12.92 4.87
C THR A 143 -14.94 -11.59 5.47
N PRO A 144 -15.85 -10.86 6.15
CA PRO A 144 -15.49 -9.61 6.82
C PRO A 144 -14.43 -9.80 7.90
N ASP A 145 -14.44 -10.93 8.59
CA ASP A 145 -13.45 -11.25 9.63
C ASP A 145 -12.05 -11.52 9.05
N GLU A 146 -11.93 -12.10 7.86
CA GLU A 146 -10.64 -12.18 7.15
C GLU A 146 -10.09 -10.78 6.83
N VAL A 147 -10.94 -9.84 6.40
CA VAL A 147 -10.51 -8.43 6.21
C VAL A 147 -10.07 -7.82 7.54
N ARG A 148 -10.86 -8.01 8.60
CA ARG A 148 -10.56 -7.52 9.96
C ARG A 148 -9.29 -8.15 10.54
N ALA A 149 -8.93 -9.37 10.15
CA ALA A 149 -7.65 -10.01 10.49
C ALA A 149 -6.45 -9.34 9.79
N THR A 150 -6.63 -8.82 8.58
CA THR A 150 -5.57 -8.12 7.81
C THR A 150 -5.31 -6.65 8.20
N ARG A 151 -5.83 -6.19 9.34
CA ARG A 151 -5.66 -4.80 9.83
C ARG A 151 -4.19 -4.41 10.14
N GLY A 152 -3.98 -3.11 10.39
CA GLY A 152 -2.66 -2.52 10.63
C GLY A 152 -1.83 -2.32 9.35
N ASN A 153 -0.80 -1.48 9.38
CA ASN A 153 0.14 -1.35 8.27
C ASN A 153 1.14 -2.52 8.27
N LYS A 154 1.47 -3.05 7.08
CA LYS A 154 2.66 -3.89 6.86
C LYS A 154 3.58 -3.07 5.94
N PRO A 155 4.50 -2.26 6.49
CA PRO A 155 5.34 -1.35 5.71
C PRO A 155 6.51 -2.11 5.06
N CYS A 156 6.14 -3.05 4.19
CA CYS A 156 7.02 -3.84 3.34
C CYS A 156 6.43 -3.88 1.93
N LEU A 157 7.26 -4.04 0.89
CA LEU A 157 6.79 -4.38 -0.46
C LEU A 157 5.95 -5.67 -0.41
N ALA A 158 4.87 -5.78 -1.19
CA ALA A 158 3.95 -6.92 -1.16
C ALA A 158 3.40 -7.29 -2.57
N PRO A 159 3.45 -8.57 -2.99
CA PRO A 159 3.06 -9.00 -4.34
C PRO A 159 1.55 -9.23 -4.47
N THR A 160 0.75 -8.25 -4.07
CA THR A 160 -0.73 -8.38 -3.95
C THR A 160 -1.44 -8.66 -5.27
N LEU A 161 -0.84 -8.36 -6.42
CA LEU A 161 -1.44 -8.67 -7.72
C LEU A 161 -1.38 -10.16 -8.08
N ASP A 162 -0.49 -10.96 -7.48
CA ASP A 162 -0.43 -12.42 -7.72
C ASP A 162 -1.76 -13.10 -7.33
N VAL A 163 -2.43 -12.55 -6.32
CA VAL A 163 -3.74 -12.95 -5.80
C VAL A 163 -4.85 -12.88 -6.84
N LEU A 164 -4.71 -12.08 -7.90
CA LEU A 164 -5.65 -12.08 -9.04
C LEU A 164 -5.72 -13.46 -9.74
N THR A 165 -4.69 -14.29 -9.61
CA THR A 165 -4.72 -15.69 -10.06
C THR A 165 -5.79 -16.47 -9.30
N GLN A 166 -5.92 -16.26 -7.97
CA GLN A 166 -6.94 -16.88 -7.13
C GLN A 166 -8.34 -16.34 -7.45
N VAL A 167 -8.47 -15.02 -7.65
CA VAL A 167 -9.72 -14.36 -8.08
C VAL A 167 -10.28 -15.03 -9.34
N ARG A 168 -9.41 -15.24 -10.35
CA ARG A 168 -9.79 -15.91 -11.60
C ARG A 168 -10.11 -17.39 -11.41
N GLN A 169 -9.35 -18.11 -10.57
CA GLN A 169 -9.60 -19.52 -10.26
C GLN A 169 -10.92 -19.75 -9.51
N ALA A 170 -11.30 -18.84 -8.62
CA ALA A 170 -12.56 -18.85 -7.90
C ALA A 170 -13.74 -18.26 -8.70
N GLY A 171 -13.51 -17.84 -9.96
CA GLY A 171 -14.56 -17.34 -10.86
C GLY A 171 -15.15 -15.99 -10.46
N LEU A 172 -14.43 -15.18 -9.67
CA LEU A 172 -14.97 -13.95 -9.09
C LEU A 172 -15.07 -12.82 -10.11
N ARG A 173 -16.13 -12.03 -9.99
CA ARG A 173 -16.50 -10.97 -10.94
C ARG A 173 -16.69 -9.62 -10.27
N ARG A 174 -16.92 -9.57 -8.96
CA ARG A 174 -17.03 -8.33 -8.17
C ARG A 174 -16.03 -8.36 -7.02
N ILE A 175 -14.99 -7.54 -7.06
CA ILE A 175 -13.93 -7.49 -6.03
C ILE A 175 -13.61 -6.08 -5.55
N ALA A 176 -13.05 -5.98 -4.34
CA ALA A 176 -12.31 -4.81 -3.89
C ALA A 176 -10.81 -5.11 -3.88
N TYR A 177 -10.00 -4.07 -4.01
CA TYR A 177 -8.56 -4.12 -3.96
C TYR A 177 -8.01 -3.02 -3.05
N ILE A 178 -7.22 -3.41 -2.05
CA ILE A 178 -6.54 -2.53 -1.11
C ILE A 178 -5.04 -2.57 -1.43
N GLY A 179 -4.43 -1.42 -1.79
CA GLY A 179 -3.01 -1.38 -2.17
C GLY A 179 -2.44 0.01 -2.41
N THR A 180 -1.16 0.05 -2.78
CA THR A 180 -0.35 1.27 -3.00
C THR A 180 -0.27 1.66 -4.48
N GLY A 181 0.11 2.91 -4.78
CA GLY A 181 0.08 3.48 -6.13
C GLY A 181 0.73 2.59 -7.20
N CYS A 182 1.98 2.16 -7.01
CA CYS A 182 2.68 1.31 -7.99
C CYS A 182 2.03 -0.07 -8.23
N GLN A 183 1.19 -0.56 -7.31
CA GLN A 183 0.39 -1.76 -7.52
C GLN A 183 -0.91 -1.42 -8.26
N VAL A 184 -1.57 -0.30 -7.90
CA VAL A 184 -2.79 0.18 -8.54
C VAL A 184 -2.56 0.56 -10.02
N HIS A 185 -1.43 1.16 -10.38
CA HIS A 185 -1.08 1.43 -11.78
C HIS A 185 -1.07 0.14 -12.61
N ALA A 186 -0.41 -0.91 -12.11
CA ALA A 186 -0.32 -2.20 -12.79
C ALA A 186 -1.67 -2.94 -12.85
N LEU A 187 -2.50 -2.84 -11.79
CA LEU A 187 -3.88 -3.34 -11.78
C LEU A 187 -4.74 -2.65 -12.85
N ARG A 188 -4.72 -1.31 -12.88
CA ARG A 188 -5.50 -0.50 -13.83
C ARG A 188 -5.08 -0.74 -15.28
N ALA A 189 -3.78 -0.90 -15.53
CA ALA A 189 -3.24 -1.18 -16.86
C ALA A 189 -3.70 -2.53 -17.47
N ILE A 190 -4.32 -3.41 -16.67
CA ILE A 190 -4.94 -4.67 -17.13
C ILE A 190 -6.41 -4.85 -16.72
N GLU A 191 -7.08 -3.82 -16.17
CA GLU A 191 -8.44 -3.91 -15.61
C GLU A 191 -9.48 -4.47 -16.60
N ASP A 192 -9.30 -4.19 -17.89
CA ASP A 192 -10.06 -4.70 -19.03
C ASP A 192 -9.90 -6.21 -19.26
N GLN A 193 -8.70 -6.75 -19.01
CA GLN A 193 -8.35 -8.16 -19.22
C GLN A 193 -8.70 -9.06 -18.03
N LEU A 194 -9.18 -8.50 -16.91
CA LEU A 194 -9.58 -9.27 -15.72
C LEU A 194 -10.97 -9.89 -15.81
N GLY A 195 -11.83 -9.43 -16.73
CA GLY A 195 -13.20 -9.94 -16.90
C GLY A 195 -14.17 -9.63 -15.75
N LEU A 196 -13.84 -8.65 -14.92
CA LEU A 196 -14.62 -8.21 -13.75
C LEU A 196 -15.84 -7.38 -14.17
N GLU A 197 -16.95 -7.56 -13.47
CA GLU A 197 -18.14 -6.68 -13.48
C GLU A 197 -17.92 -5.45 -12.60
N ARG A 198 -17.19 -5.62 -11.49
CA ARG A 198 -16.91 -4.57 -10.52
C ARG A 198 -15.53 -4.71 -9.93
N LEU A 199 -14.77 -3.64 -10.00
CA LEU A 199 -13.53 -3.45 -9.24
C LEU A 199 -13.67 -2.14 -8.44
N TYR A 200 -13.54 -2.22 -7.12
CA TYR A 200 -13.34 -1.06 -6.25
C TYR A 200 -11.86 -0.99 -5.84
N VAL A 201 -11.20 0.16 -6.03
CA VAL A 201 -9.81 0.36 -5.58
C VAL A 201 -9.75 1.33 -4.41
N ILE A 202 -9.41 0.80 -3.24
CA ILE A 202 -9.15 1.55 -2.01
C ILE A 202 -7.64 1.81 -1.95
N GLY A 203 -7.24 3.02 -2.31
CA GLY A 203 -5.85 3.44 -2.35
C GLY A 203 -5.33 3.81 -0.97
N ILE A 204 -4.15 3.28 -0.62
CA ILE A 204 -3.33 3.79 0.49
C ILE A 204 -2.21 4.65 -0.12
N PRO A 205 -1.95 5.87 0.37
CA PRO A 205 -0.82 6.67 -0.08
C PRO A 205 0.51 6.04 0.39
N CYS A 206 1.58 6.22 -0.37
CA CYS A 206 2.82 5.47 -0.12
C CYS A 206 4.07 6.23 -0.59
N THR A 207 5.04 6.37 0.31
CA THR A 207 6.45 6.63 0.03
C THR A 207 7.30 5.60 0.79
N ASP A 208 8.61 5.54 0.52
CA ASP A 208 9.64 4.99 1.43
C ASP A 208 9.40 3.59 2.03
N ASN A 209 8.68 2.75 1.30
CA ASN A 209 8.39 1.37 1.66
C ASN A 209 9.66 0.51 1.53
N THR A 210 9.83 -0.55 2.33
CA THR A 210 11.09 -1.31 2.48
C THR A 210 10.94 -2.79 2.10
N THR A 211 12.02 -3.58 2.14
CA THR A 211 11.87 -5.05 2.29
C THR A 211 11.74 -5.42 3.77
N TYR A 212 11.31 -6.64 4.10
CA TYR A 212 11.13 -7.03 5.50
C TYR A 212 12.46 -7.03 6.29
N PRO A 213 13.58 -7.57 5.76
CA PRO A 213 14.90 -7.39 6.40
C PRO A 213 15.32 -5.92 6.57
N ASP A 214 15.03 -5.06 5.58
CA ASP A 214 15.33 -3.63 5.67
C ASP A 214 14.46 -2.93 6.74
N LEU A 215 13.19 -3.33 6.90
CA LEU A 215 12.31 -2.87 7.98
C LEU A 215 12.82 -3.32 9.36
N GLN A 216 13.25 -4.57 9.49
CA GLN A 216 13.82 -5.07 10.75
C GLN A 216 15.10 -4.30 11.10
N ARG A 217 15.98 -4.02 10.12
CA ARG A 217 17.14 -3.14 10.30
C ARG A 217 16.73 -1.73 10.73
N PHE A 218 15.72 -1.14 10.10
CA PHE A 218 15.21 0.19 10.46
C PHE A 218 14.71 0.23 11.91
N LEU A 219 13.85 -0.71 12.33
CA LEU A 219 13.33 -0.77 13.69
C LEU A 219 14.46 -0.95 14.72
N GLN A 220 15.45 -1.81 14.45
CA GLN A 220 16.62 -2.04 15.30
C GLN A 220 17.59 -0.84 15.40
N VAL A 221 17.48 0.15 14.49
CA VAL A 221 18.26 1.40 14.54
C VAL A 221 17.48 2.53 15.21
N VAL A 222 16.16 2.57 15.02
CA VAL A 222 15.30 3.68 15.49
C VAL A 222 14.76 3.45 16.91
N SER A 223 14.39 2.22 17.26
CA SER A 223 13.72 1.94 18.54
C SER A 223 14.66 1.45 19.62
N ARG A 224 14.39 1.84 20.87
CA ARG A 224 15.01 1.23 22.07
C ARG A 224 14.43 -0.13 22.42
N SER A 225 13.31 -0.53 21.81
CA SER A 225 12.62 -1.81 22.08
C SER A 225 11.91 -2.30 20.81
N PRO A 226 12.66 -2.63 19.74
CA PRO A 226 12.12 -2.87 18.40
C PRO A 226 11.10 -4.01 18.33
N ASP A 227 11.32 -5.09 19.08
CA ASP A 227 10.49 -6.29 19.01
C ASP A 227 9.05 -6.04 19.53
N THR A 228 8.88 -5.10 20.46
CA THR A 228 7.58 -4.73 21.04
C THR A 228 6.84 -3.66 20.24
N VAL A 229 7.43 -3.09 19.18
CA VAL A 229 6.77 -2.08 18.33
C VAL A 229 5.61 -2.76 17.58
N VAL A 230 4.39 -2.24 17.78
CA VAL A 230 3.16 -2.70 17.10
C VAL A 230 2.77 -1.82 15.92
N HIS A 231 3.13 -0.54 15.97
CA HIS A 231 2.80 0.46 14.97
C HIS A 231 3.92 1.50 14.96
N HIS A 232 4.39 1.87 13.77
CA HIS A 232 5.23 3.05 13.60
C HIS A 232 4.74 3.84 12.38
N GLU A 233 5.07 5.12 12.36
CA GLU A 233 4.61 6.07 11.34
C GLU A 233 5.49 7.34 11.36
N PHE A 234 5.70 7.97 10.20
CA PHE A 234 6.47 9.22 10.05
C PHE A 234 5.52 10.42 10.14
N MET A 235 5.44 11.03 11.32
CA MET A 235 4.34 11.93 11.67
C MET A 235 4.62 13.39 11.28
N GLN A 236 3.53 14.17 11.17
CA GLN A 236 3.52 15.57 10.72
C GLN A 236 4.31 16.55 11.64
N ASP A 237 4.79 16.10 12.80
CA ASP A 237 5.64 16.88 13.72
C ASP A 237 7.15 16.60 13.56
N PHE A 238 7.56 16.07 12.41
CA PHE A 238 8.96 15.72 12.10
C PHE A 238 9.56 14.65 13.04
N ARG A 239 8.69 13.76 13.55
CA ARG A 239 9.05 12.65 14.44
C ARG A 239 8.50 11.33 13.91
N ILE A 240 9.29 10.27 14.03
CA ILE A 240 8.75 8.90 13.97
C ILE A 240 8.09 8.65 15.32
N TRP A 241 6.83 8.23 15.33
CA TRP A 241 6.17 7.73 16.53
C TRP A 241 6.13 6.22 16.44
N LEU A 242 6.55 5.53 17.50
CA LEU A 242 6.52 4.07 17.61
C LEU A 242 5.66 3.71 18.81
N LYS A 243 4.54 3.02 18.57
CA LYS A 243 3.69 2.49 19.64
C LYS A 243 4.09 1.05 19.95
N HIS A 244 4.19 0.72 21.24
CA HIS A 244 4.56 -0.61 21.73
C HIS A 244 3.34 -1.43 22.21
N GLU A 245 3.55 -2.72 22.48
CA GLU A 245 2.52 -3.68 22.94
C GLU A 245 1.85 -3.30 24.26
N ASP A 246 2.58 -2.66 25.18
CA ASP A 246 2.06 -2.14 26.46
C ASP A 246 1.18 -0.87 26.28
N GLY A 247 1.16 -0.32 25.07
CA GLY A 247 0.44 0.90 24.74
C GLY A 247 1.27 2.18 24.77
N SER A 248 2.51 2.13 25.26
CA SER A 248 3.44 3.27 25.30
C SER A 248 3.82 3.77 23.90
N VAL A 249 4.33 5.00 23.81
CA VAL A 249 4.73 5.63 22.55
C VAL A 249 6.12 6.25 22.66
N GLU A 250 7.11 5.61 22.04
CA GLU A 250 8.43 6.17 21.77
C GLU A 250 8.32 7.21 20.62
N LYS A 251 9.11 8.28 20.69
CA LYS A 251 9.18 9.30 19.64
C LYS A 251 10.64 9.68 19.37
N VAL A 252 11.02 9.69 18.10
CA VAL A 252 12.38 9.97 17.61
C VAL A 252 12.29 11.10 16.59
N ASN A 253 13.07 12.17 16.75
CA ASN A 253 13.08 13.26 15.77
C ASN A 253 13.82 12.81 14.50
N PHE A 254 13.39 13.26 13.31
CA PHE A 254 14.04 12.86 12.05
C PHE A 254 15.54 13.22 12.02
N VAL A 255 15.96 14.28 12.72
CA VAL A 255 17.36 14.71 12.84
C VAL A 255 18.22 13.84 13.76
N ASP A 256 17.61 13.02 14.62
CA ASP A 256 18.31 12.11 15.54
C ASP A 256 18.56 10.72 14.89
N LEU A 257 18.19 10.54 13.62
CA LEU A 257 18.31 9.27 12.91
C LEU A 257 19.75 8.96 12.54
N ASP A 258 20.22 7.77 12.95
CA ASP A 258 21.50 7.23 12.50
C ASP A 258 21.40 6.68 11.07
N VAL A 259 21.35 7.60 10.11
CA VAL A 259 21.31 7.30 8.67
C VAL A 259 22.53 6.49 8.22
N ALA A 260 23.67 6.58 8.92
CA ALA A 260 24.84 5.75 8.63
C ALA A 260 24.55 4.27 8.93
N LYS A 261 23.95 3.94 10.09
CA LYS A 261 23.48 2.58 10.41
C LYS A 261 22.35 2.10 9.49
N LEU A 262 21.54 2.99 8.91
CA LEU A 262 20.56 2.64 7.86
C LEU A 262 21.19 2.35 6.48
N GLY A 263 22.50 2.59 6.31
CA GLY A 263 23.21 2.38 5.03
C GLY A 263 23.24 3.61 4.13
N GLY A 264 23.20 4.81 4.73
CA GLY A 264 23.02 6.08 4.04
C GLY A 264 21.55 6.42 3.83
N GLU A 265 21.30 7.64 3.34
CA GLU A 265 19.98 8.26 3.14
C GLU A 265 19.00 7.38 2.33
N ILE A 266 19.51 6.52 1.46
CA ILE A 266 18.73 5.65 0.56
C ILE A 266 18.91 4.14 0.84
N GLY A 267 19.64 3.76 1.90
CA GLY A 267 20.10 2.38 2.10
C GLY A 267 18.98 1.35 2.22
N VAL A 268 17.98 1.63 3.06
CA VAL A 268 16.81 0.76 3.30
C VAL A 268 15.73 0.85 2.20
N PHE A 269 15.81 1.83 1.29
CA PHE A 269 14.75 2.10 0.32
C PHE A 269 14.99 1.39 -1.03
N PRO A 270 14.02 0.61 -1.55
CA PRO A 270 14.07 0.01 -2.88
C PRO A 270 14.12 1.08 -3.98
N PRO A 271 14.86 0.86 -5.08
CA PRO A 271 14.99 1.86 -6.15
C PRO A 271 13.66 2.26 -6.79
N ALA A 272 12.67 1.38 -6.74
CA ALA A 272 11.31 1.63 -7.21
C ALA A 272 10.53 2.64 -6.36
N CYS A 273 10.84 2.77 -5.06
CA CYS A 273 10.26 3.80 -4.21
C CYS A 273 10.92 5.16 -4.49
N LEU A 274 12.26 5.17 -4.61
CA LEU A 274 13.06 6.33 -5.04
C LEU A 274 12.79 6.78 -6.49
N SER A 275 12.01 6.00 -7.25
CA SER A 275 11.55 6.30 -8.62
C SER A 275 10.01 6.39 -8.71
N CYS A 276 9.32 6.54 -7.57
CA CYS A 276 7.87 6.62 -7.51
C CYS A 276 7.40 8.09 -7.49
N PHE A 277 6.44 8.42 -8.35
CA PHE A 277 5.86 9.77 -8.45
C PHE A 277 4.37 9.81 -8.09
N ASP A 278 3.86 8.77 -7.42
CA ASP A 278 2.45 8.64 -7.05
C ASP A 278 2.26 8.33 -5.55
N TYR A 279 2.73 9.25 -4.69
CA TYR A 279 2.44 9.21 -3.26
C TYR A 279 0.93 9.14 -3.00
N GLN A 280 0.13 9.88 -3.76
CA GLN A 280 -1.30 10.08 -3.54
C GLN A 280 -2.18 8.94 -4.06
N ASN A 281 -1.61 7.92 -4.71
CA ASN A 281 -2.36 6.79 -5.29
C ASN A 281 -3.46 7.27 -6.25
N GLY A 282 -3.10 8.13 -7.21
CA GLY A 282 -3.99 8.93 -8.05
C GLY A 282 -4.98 8.14 -8.90
N LEU A 283 -4.70 6.85 -9.16
CA LEU A 283 -5.53 5.97 -10.00
C LEU A 283 -6.48 5.07 -9.19
N SER A 284 -6.54 5.26 -7.86
CA SER A 284 -7.54 4.61 -6.99
C SER A 284 -8.93 5.22 -7.16
N ASP A 285 -9.98 4.55 -6.65
CA ASP A 285 -11.34 5.12 -6.63
C ASP A 285 -11.52 6.02 -5.40
N LEU A 286 -11.00 5.58 -4.26
CA LEU A 286 -10.95 6.33 -2.99
C LEU A 286 -9.55 6.19 -2.38
N THR A 287 -8.83 7.29 -2.15
CA THR A 287 -7.56 7.27 -1.39
C THR A 287 -7.81 7.60 0.07
N ILE A 288 -7.22 6.87 1.03
CA ILE A 288 -7.32 7.16 2.48
C ILE A 288 -5.92 7.27 3.10
N GLY A 289 -5.58 8.42 3.67
CA GLY A 289 -4.27 8.73 4.23
C GLY A 289 -4.29 9.45 5.58
N TYR A 290 -3.15 10.00 6.00
CA TYR A 290 -3.01 10.76 7.25
C TYR A 290 -2.27 12.10 7.16
N MET A 291 -1.25 12.27 6.30
CA MET A 291 -0.35 13.45 6.38
C MET A 291 -1.06 14.82 6.23
N GLY A 292 -2.10 14.93 5.39
CA GLY A 292 -2.94 16.13 5.27
C GLY A 292 -4.04 16.29 6.33
N ALA A 293 -4.08 15.41 7.34
CA ALA A 293 -5.02 15.48 8.46
C ALA A 293 -4.36 16.09 9.71
N PRO A 294 -5.13 16.73 10.62
CA PRO A 294 -4.61 17.31 11.84
C PRO A 294 -3.93 16.28 12.77
N LEU A 295 -2.91 16.74 13.52
CA LEU A 295 -2.12 15.95 14.48
C LEU A 295 -2.58 15.97 15.97
N PRO A 296 -3.88 16.09 16.36
CA PRO A 296 -4.27 15.75 17.74
C PRO A 296 -3.92 14.28 18.07
N PRO A 297 -3.17 14.00 19.15
CA PRO A 297 -2.43 12.75 19.33
C PRO A 297 -3.30 11.51 19.49
N ASP A 298 -4.42 11.64 20.22
CA ASP A 298 -5.31 10.51 20.53
C ASP A 298 -6.34 10.26 19.42
N GLU A 299 -6.57 11.27 18.59
CA GLU A 299 -7.80 11.40 17.82
C GLU A 299 -7.77 10.69 16.46
N ARG A 300 -6.57 10.38 15.95
CA ARG A 300 -6.33 9.63 14.70
C ARG A 300 -7.18 10.09 13.51
N TRP A 301 -7.32 11.42 13.32
CA TRP A 301 -7.90 11.98 12.10
C TRP A 301 -7.14 11.47 10.87
N GLN A 302 -7.90 11.21 9.82
CA GLN A 302 -7.43 10.76 8.51
C GLN A 302 -7.96 11.73 7.45
N TRP A 303 -7.35 11.72 6.26
CA TRP A 303 -7.90 12.42 5.10
C TRP A 303 -8.30 11.40 4.04
N THR A 304 -9.25 11.78 3.18
CA THR A 304 -9.57 11.00 1.98
C THR A 304 -9.79 11.88 0.76
N LEU A 305 -9.28 11.41 -0.38
CA LEU A 305 -9.54 11.97 -1.71
C LEU A 305 -10.50 11.03 -2.44
N VAL A 306 -11.69 11.52 -2.72
CA VAL A 306 -12.74 10.81 -3.47
C VAL A 306 -12.50 11.07 -4.96
N ARG A 307 -12.12 10.05 -5.75
CA ARG A 307 -11.57 10.27 -7.11
C ARG A 307 -12.54 9.95 -8.24
N THR A 308 -13.33 8.90 -8.10
CA THR A 308 -14.27 8.42 -9.12
C THR A 308 -15.69 8.29 -8.54
N GLU A 309 -16.68 7.97 -9.38
CA GLU A 309 -18.04 7.65 -8.90
C GLU A 309 -18.06 6.41 -7.99
N ARG A 310 -17.25 5.39 -8.31
CA ARG A 310 -16.98 4.27 -7.39
C ARG A 310 -16.41 4.76 -6.06
N GLY A 311 -15.60 5.82 -6.07
CA GLY A 311 -15.10 6.49 -4.86
C GLY A 311 -16.19 7.14 -4.02
N VAL A 312 -17.16 7.81 -4.66
CA VAL A 312 -18.32 8.42 -3.99
C VAL A 312 -19.18 7.33 -3.33
N GLU A 313 -19.41 6.20 -4.01
CA GLU A 313 -20.08 5.04 -3.42
C GLU A 313 -19.32 4.47 -2.20
N LEU A 314 -18.00 4.29 -2.32
CA LEU A 314 -17.15 3.82 -1.22
C LEU A 314 -17.18 4.76 0.00
N PHE A 315 -17.13 6.08 -0.22
CA PHE A 315 -17.16 7.04 0.87
C PHE A 315 -18.55 7.12 1.52
N ASN A 316 -19.63 7.09 0.72
CA ASN A 316 -21.00 7.07 1.24
C ASN A 316 -21.33 5.78 2.03
N LEU A 317 -20.75 4.63 1.65
CA LEU A 317 -20.84 3.39 2.44
C LEU A 317 -20.15 3.52 3.80
N LEU A 318 -19.05 4.27 3.88
CA LEU A 318 -18.31 4.50 5.12
C LEU A 318 -18.95 5.59 6.01
N ARG A 319 -19.70 6.52 5.41
CA ARG A 319 -20.22 7.74 6.05
C ARG A 319 -21.02 7.53 7.35
N PRO A 320 -21.86 6.49 7.49
CA PRO A 320 -22.59 6.23 8.75
C PRO A 320 -21.69 5.85 9.95
N TYR A 321 -20.42 5.49 9.70
CA TYR A 321 -19.49 4.94 10.71
C TYR A 321 -18.35 5.90 11.06
N ILE A 322 -18.42 7.15 10.60
CA ILE A 322 -17.38 8.16 10.76
C ILE A 322 -17.94 9.45 11.37
N GLU A 323 -17.03 10.31 11.83
CA GLU A 323 -17.30 11.73 11.95
C GLU A 323 -16.31 12.53 11.08
N GLU A 324 -16.79 13.64 10.52
CA GLU A 324 -16.10 14.50 9.55
C GLU A 324 -15.77 15.86 10.17
N ARG A 325 -14.72 16.52 9.65
CA ARG A 325 -14.37 17.92 9.93
C ARG A 325 -13.87 18.61 8.67
N ALA A 326 -13.96 19.94 8.65
CA ALA A 326 -13.38 20.74 7.58
C ALA A 326 -11.86 20.49 7.47
N PRO A 327 -11.31 20.37 6.24
CA PRO A 327 -9.88 20.47 6.01
C PRO A 327 -9.32 21.82 6.48
N ILE A 328 -8.05 21.85 6.88
CA ILE A 328 -7.33 23.07 7.24
C ILE A 328 -6.06 23.19 6.40
N SER A 329 -5.64 24.42 6.10
CA SER A 329 -4.40 24.73 5.38
C SER A 329 -3.81 26.03 5.92
N GLY A 330 -2.48 26.13 5.91
CA GLY A 330 -1.74 27.28 6.43
C GLY A 330 -0.24 27.04 6.50
N GLY A 331 0.52 28.11 6.74
CA GLY A 331 1.98 28.10 6.64
C GLY A 331 2.47 28.28 5.20
N ASP A 332 3.79 28.15 5.02
CA ASP A 332 4.49 28.38 3.76
C ASP A 332 5.47 27.23 3.49
N ARG A 333 5.08 26.31 2.60
CA ARG A 333 5.89 25.13 2.26
C ARG A 333 7.17 25.45 1.50
N THR A 334 7.29 26.64 0.89
CA THR A 334 8.48 27.02 0.12
C THR A 334 9.69 27.30 1.01
N ARG A 335 9.46 27.61 2.29
CA ARG A 335 10.53 27.77 3.30
C ARG A 335 11.12 26.44 3.80
N GLY A 336 10.43 25.33 3.58
CA GLY A 336 10.82 24.00 4.05
C GLY A 336 11.37 23.07 2.97
N MET A 337 11.25 23.45 1.69
CA MET A 337 11.81 22.71 0.55
C MET A 337 12.62 23.69 -0.32
N PRO A 338 13.94 23.81 -0.08
CA PRO A 338 14.84 24.72 -0.80
C PRO A 338 15.19 24.22 -2.22
#